data_AF-B7RH46-F1
#
_entry.id   AF-B7RH46-F1
#
_cell.length_a   1.000
_cell.length_b   1.000
_cell.length_c   1.000
_cell.angle_alpha   90.00
_cell.angle_beta   90.00
_cell.angle_gamma   90.00
#
_symmetry.space_group_name_H-M   'P 1'
#
loop_
_entity.id
_entity.type
_entity.pdbx_description
1 polymer ?
#
loop_
_entity_poly.entity_id
_entity_poly.type
_entity_poly.pdbx_seq_one_letter_code
_entity_poly.pdbx_strand_id
1 'polypeptide(L)'
;MPELDGGTVEQRGNQASTITSVLEVLAQRATTLERAAQAVLAMPPPTETTYTPISSADAVIKYARNFVPSWAGAIAIDLLPAVLVFILAITQTAIREGREGSAIEETLTLAELRAAVNAVRDMDAAMKGTADEGPVEPTAPPHEPPAHVTPIKST
;
A
#
# COMPACT_ATOMS: atom_id res chain seq x y z
N MET A 1 -30.88 78.34 -8.96
CA MET A 1 -29.41 78.17 -8.92
C MET A 1 -28.85 79.45 -8.33
N PRO A 2 -28.09 79.46 -7.23
CA PRO A 2 -27.53 80.69 -6.70
C PRO A 2 -26.48 81.24 -7.67
N GLU A 3 -26.71 82.44 -8.19
CA GLU A 3 -25.74 83.16 -9.04
C GLU A 3 -24.58 83.66 -8.15
N LEU A 4 -23.37 83.21 -8.46
CA LEU A 4 -22.12 83.61 -7.81
C LEU A 4 -21.53 84.89 -8.42
N ASP A 5 -22.38 85.81 -8.89
CA ASP A 5 -21.94 87.16 -9.23
C ASP A 5 -21.76 87.91 -7.90
N GLY A 6 -20.51 88.06 -7.45
CA GLY A 6 -20.12 88.71 -6.19
C GLY A 6 -20.41 90.23 -6.12
N GLY A 7 -21.45 90.70 -6.81
CA GLY A 7 -21.83 92.10 -6.93
C GLY A 7 -22.45 92.71 -5.66
N THR A 8 -23.02 91.90 -4.76
CA THR A 8 -23.65 92.42 -3.53
C THR A 8 -22.75 92.30 -2.29
N VAL A 9 -22.92 93.23 -1.33
CA VAL A 9 -22.17 93.23 -0.06
C VAL A 9 -22.43 91.95 0.75
N GLU A 10 -23.66 91.42 0.69
CA GLU A 10 -24.08 90.21 1.39
C GLU A 10 -23.40 88.95 0.82
N GLN A 11 -23.31 88.80 -0.51
CA GLN A 11 -22.58 87.69 -1.14
C GLN A 11 -21.09 87.72 -0.81
N ARG A 12 -20.46 88.90 -0.77
CA ARG A 12 -19.05 89.03 -0.34
C ARG A 12 -18.85 88.65 1.13
N GLY A 13 -19.78 89.02 2.01
CA GLY A 13 -19.77 88.60 3.42
C GLY A 13 -19.87 87.09 3.57
N ASN A 14 -20.77 86.45 2.82
CA ASN A 14 -20.97 85.00 2.84
C ASN A 14 -19.75 84.24 2.30
N GLN A 15 -19.11 84.73 1.23
CA GLN A 15 -17.88 84.14 0.69
C GLN A 15 -16.70 84.28 1.68
N ALA A 16 -16.53 85.45 2.31
CA ALA A 16 -15.51 85.65 3.32
C ALA A 16 -15.71 84.70 4.51
N SER A 17 -16.93 84.56 5.01
CA SER A 17 -17.26 83.62 6.09
C SER A 17 -16.98 82.16 5.71
N THR A 18 -17.26 81.80 4.45
CA THR A 18 -16.99 80.45 3.94
C THR A 18 -15.48 80.19 3.86
N ILE A 19 -14.70 81.14 3.34
CA ILE A 19 -13.24 81.05 3.27
C ILE A 19 -12.64 80.93 4.68
N THR A 20 -13.08 81.75 5.63
CA THR A 20 -12.64 81.67 7.04
C THR A 20 -12.93 80.28 7.62
N SER A 21 -14.14 79.75 7.39
CA SER A 21 -14.51 78.41 7.87
C SER A 21 -13.65 77.30 7.27
N VAL A 22 -13.32 77.38 5.97
CA VAL A 22 -12.45 76.40 5.31
C VAL A 22 -11.02 76.50 5.83
N LEU A 23 -10.49 77.71 6.00
CA LEU A 23 -9.14 77.92 6.55
C LEU A 23 -9.01 77.42 7.98
N GLU A 24 -10.03 77.61 8.82
CA GLU A 24 -10.07 77.10 10.18
C GLU A 24 -10.06 75.56 10.21
N VAL A 25 -10.89 74.92 9.39
CA VAL A 25 -10.90 73.47 9.25
C VAL A 25 -9.56 72.95 8.72
N LEU A 26 -8.95 73.63 7.74
CA LEU A 26 -7.66 73.25 7.18
C LEU A 26 -6.55 73.32 8.25
N ALA A 27 -6.51 74.38 9.05
CA ALA A 27 -5.56 74.53 10.15
C ALA A 27 -5.72 73.38 11.17
N GLN A 28 -6.96 73.06 11.55
CA GLN A 28 -7.24 71.97 12.48
C GLN A 28 -6.80 70.60 11.94
N ARG A 29 -6.96 70.37 10.63
CA ARG A 29 -6.48 69.15 9.95
C ARG A 29 -4.96 69.09 9.90
N ALA A 30 -4.30 70.20 9.60
CA ALA A 30 -2.84 70.29 9.59
C ALA A 30 -2.25 69.95 10.97
N THR A 31 -2.76 70.54 12.05
CA THR A 31 -2.32 70.23 13.41
C THR A 31 -2.57 68.76 13.80
N THR A 32 -3.64 68.16 13.30
CA THR A 32 -3.94 66.74 13.56
C THR A 32 -2.96 65.83 12.81
N LEU A 33 -2.64 66.16 11.55
CA LEU A 33 -1.66 65.43 10.75
C LEU A 33 -0.24 65.55 11.34
N GLU A 34 0.14 66.75 11.79
CA GLU A 34 1.41 67.00 12.48
C GLU A 34 1.55 66.14 13.74
N ARG A 35 0.52 66.11 14.59
CA ARG A 35 0.50 65.24 15.77
C ARG A 35 0.61 63.75 15.41
N ALA A 36 -0.10 63.30 14.37
CA ALA A 36 -0.03 61.92 13.91
C ALA A 36 1.36 61.57 13.36
N ALA A 37 1.98 62.46 12.59
CA ALA A 37 3.34 62.29 12.09
C ALA A 37 4.35 62.22 13.23
N GLN A 38 4.23 63.09 14.24
CA GLN A 38 5.11 63.05 15.41
C GLN A 38 4.93 61.75 16.21
N ALA A 39 3.71 61.23 16.31
CA ALA A 39 3.45 59.95 16.94
C ALA A 39 4.12 58.79 16.19
N VAL A 40 4.08 58.78 14.85
CA VAL A 40 4.76 57.77 14.02
C VAL A 40 6.28 57.86 14.15
N LEU A 41 6.85 59.08 14.14
CA LEU A 41 8.29 59.28 14.32
C LEU A 41 8.80 58.84 15.69
N ALA A 42 7.94 58.88 16.71
CA ALA A 42 8.26 58.43 18.06
C ALA A 42 8.09 56.90 18.24
N MET A 43 7.54 56.18 17.25
CA MET A 43 7.40 54.73 17.36
C MET A 43 8.77 54.06 17.30
N PRO A 44 9.04 53.06 18.16
CA PRO A 44 10.25 52.26 18.03
C PRO A 44 10.24 51.54 16.68
N PRO A 45 11.40 51.42 16.01
CA PRO A 45 11.48 50.67 14.77
C PRO A 45 11.03 49.21 15.01
N PRO A 46 10.29 48.61 14.06
CA PRO A 46 9.85 47.23 14.18
C PRO A 46 11.06 46.31 14.31
N THR A 47 10.92 45.24 15.09
CA THR A 47 11.96 44.22 15.19
C THR A 47 12.15 43.55 13.83
N GLU A 48 13.35 43.68 13.27
CA GLU A 48 13.71 42.93 12.07
C GLU A 48 13.59 41.45 12.37
N THR A 49 12.65 40.79 11.71
CA THR A 49 12.49 39.34 11.83
C THR A 49 13.49 38.71 10.87
N THR A 50 14.63 38.26 11.39
CA THR A 50 15.55 37.45 10.60
C THR A 50 14.88 36.09 10.36
N TYR A 51 14.41 35.87 9.13
CA TYR A 51 13.99 34.54 8.71
C TYR A 51 15.25 33.71 8.50
N THR A 52 15.62 32.92 9.51
CA THR A 52 16.62 31.86 9.32
C THR A 52 15.94 30.77 8.48
N PRO A 53 16.33 30.56 7.21
CA PRO A 53 15.75 29.49 6.42
C PRO A 53 16.14 28.15 7.04
N ILE A 54 15.13 27.33 7.36
CA ILE A 54 15.38 25.95 7.74
C ILE A 54 15.69 25.14 6.48
N SER A 55 16.63 24.20 6.57
CA SER A 55 16.90 23.31 5.45
C SER A 55 15.66 22.46 5.14
N SER A 56 15.54 21.98 3.90
CA SER A 56 14.40 21.12 3.51
C SER A 56 14.31 19.86 4.39
N ALA A 57 15.45 19.25 4.75
CA ALA A 57 15.47 18.08 5.64
C ALA A 57 14.94 18.43 7.04
N ASP A 58 15.36 19.56 7.58
CA ASP A 58 14.96 20.02 8.90
C ASP A 58 13.48 20.45 8.95
N ALA A 59 12.98 21.01 7.84
CA ALA A 59 11.57 21.30 7.65
C ALA A 59 10.71 20.02 7.67
N VAL A 60 11.17 18.97 6.96
CA VAL A 60 10.47 17.67 6.93
C VAL A 60 10.41 17.06 8.32
N ILE A 61 11.49 17.11 9.11
CA ILE A 61 11.51 16.60 10.48
C ILE A 61 10.58 17.42 11.39
N LYS A 62 10.75 18.74 11.39
CA LYS A 62 9.99 19.67 12.26
C LYS A 62 8.49 19.60 12.00
N TYR A 63 8.08 19.43 10.75
CA TYR A 63 6.67 19.43 10.33
C TYR A 63 6.16 18.05 9.90
N ALA A 64 6.86 16.96 10.22
CA ALA A 64 6.49 15.60 9.82
C ALA A 64 5.04 15.26 10.16
N ARG A 65 4.55 15.72 11.32
CA ARG A 65 3.18 15.47 11.78
C ARG A 65 2.11 16.15 10.92
N ASN A 66 2.43 17.29 10.31
CA ASN A 66 1.50 18.04 9.46
C ASN A 66 1.22 17.34 8.13
N PHE A 67 2.07 16.37 7.76
CA PHE A 67 1.94 15.61 6.52
C PHE A 67 1.42 14.20 6.76
N VAL A 68 1.16 13.75 7.99
CA VAL A 68 0.82 12.33 8.31
C VAL A 68 -0.14 11.65 7.32
N PRO A 69 -1.26 12.30 6.89
CA PRO A 69 -2.13 11.69 5.90
C PRO A 69 -1.48 11.48 4.51
N SER A 70 -0.57 12.36 4.08
CA SER A 70 -0.03 12.38 2.71
C SER A 70 1.17 11.44 2.48
N TRP A 71 2.06 11.24 3.46
CA TRP A 71 3.21 10.31 3.31
C TRP A 71 2.89 8.89 3.81
N ALA A 72 1.87 8.71 4.64
CA ALA A 72 1.40 7.38 5.04
C ALA A 72 1.06 6.51 3.80
N GLY A 73 0.45 7.10 2.76
CA GLY A 73 0.20 6.40 1.50
C GLY A 73 1.50 6.04 0.75
N ALA A 74 2.46 6.95 0.69
CA ALA A 74 3.73 6.73 0.00
C ALA A 74 4.58 5.63 0.66
N ILE A 75 4.66 5.62 1.99
CA ILE A 75 5.36 4.57 2.75
C ILE A 75 4.60 3.25 2.71
N ALA A 76 3.26 3.28 2.80
CA ALA A 76 2.45 2.06 2.76
C ALA A 76 2.67 1.31 1.44
N ILE A 77 2.81 1.98 0.30
CA ILE A 77 3.10 1.31 -0.99
C ILE A 77 4.37 0.46 -0.90
N ASP A 78 5.43 0.98 -0.27
CA ASP A 78 6.71 0.27 -0.16
C ASP A 78 6.69 -0.82 0.93
N LEU A 79 5.96 -0.59 2.04
CA LEU A 79 5.91 -1.54 3.15
C LEU A 79 4.85 -2.64 2.98
N LEU A 80 3.82 -2.44 2.15
CA LEU A 80 2.76 -3.40 1.92
C LEU A 80 3.29 -4.78 1.51
N PRO A 81 4.23 -4.92 0.56
CA PRO A 81 4.82 -6.22 0.21
C PRO A 81 5.46 -6.92 1.41
N ALA A 82 6.22 -6.19 2.23
CA ALA A 82 6.89 -6.75 3.40
C ALA A 82 5.88 -7.24 4.44
N VAL A 83 4.82 -6.46 4.71
CA VAL A 83 3.76 -6.83 5.65
C VAL A 83 2.99 -8.06 5.15
N LEU A 84 2.67 -8.14 3.85
CA LEU A 84 2.00 -9.29 3.26
C LEU A 84 2.84 -10.57 3.40
N VAL A 85 4.14 -10.49 3.09
CA VAL A 85 5.06 -11.60 3.25
C VAL A 85 5.18 -11.98 4.73
N PHE A 86 5.23 -11.02 5.65
CA PHE A 86 5.29 -11.27 7.08
C PHE A 86 4.05 -12.00 7.60
N ILE A 87 2.85 -11.55 7.21
CA ILE A 87 1.59 -12.22 7.55
C ILE A 87 1.57 -13.65 6.98
N LEU A 88 1.99 -13.82 5.72
CA LEU A 88 2.06 -15.14 5.09
C LEU A 88 3.05 -16.05 5.81
N ALA A 89 4.23 -15.55 6.16
CA ALA A 89 5.26 -16.30 6.88
C ALA A 89 4.75 -16.79 8.24
N ILE A 90 4.06 -15.94 9.00
CA ILE A 90 3.44 -16.32 10.28
C ILE A 90 2.36 -17.39 10.05
N THR A 91 1.46 -17.15 9.10
CA THR A 91 0.35 -18.07 8.81
C THR A 91 0.85 -19.44 8.37
N GLN A 92 1.85 -19.49 7.48
CA GLN A 92 2.45 -20.74 7.01
C GLN A 92 3.21 -21.46 8.12
N THR A 93 3.86 -20.72 9.02
CA THR A 93 4.52 -21.31 10.20
C THR A 93 3.50 -21.95 11.12
N ALA A 94 2.40 -21.27 11.43
CA ALA A 94 1.32 -21.81 12.25
C ALA A 94 0.64 -23.04 11.62
N ILE A 95 0.45 -23.03 10.29
CA ILE A 95 -0.09 -24.18 9.54
C ILE A 95 0.88 -25.36 9.58
N ARG A 96 2.19 -25.11 9.44
CA ARG A 96 3.22 -26.15 9.50
C ARG A 96 3.28 -26.78 10.88
N GLU A 97 3.33 -25.96 11.93
CA GLU A 97 3.31 -26.43 13.32
C GLU A 97 2.05 -27.23 13.63
N GLY A 98 0.88 -26.82 13.12
CA GLY A 98 -0.37 -27.58 13.28
C GLY A 98 -0.40 -28.91 12.53
N ARG A 99 0.48 -29.11 11.53
CA ARG A 99 0.61 -30.37 10.77
C ARG A 99 1.74 -31.25 11.29
N GLU A 100 2.74 -30.68 11.95
CA GLU A 100 3.77 -31.42 12.68
C GLU A 100 3.13 -32.14 13.88
N GLY A 101 2.53 -33.30 13.61
CA GLY A 101 1.77 -34.09 14.58
C GLY A 101 0.61 -34.88 13.99
N SER A 102 0.15 -34.59 12.77
CA SER A 102 -0.81 -35.47 12.08
C SER A 102 -0.08 -36.75 11.68
N ALA A 103 -0.61 -37.88 12.15
CA ALA A 103 -0.08 -39.19 11.80
C ALA A 103 -0.23 -39.40 10.28
N ILE A 104 0.66 -40.18 9.65
CA ILE A 104 0.65 -40.42 8.20
C ILE A 104 -0.73 -40.94 7.74
N GLU A 105 -1.42 -41.65 8.61
CA GLU A 105 -2.77 -42.16 8.49
C GLU A 105 -3.83 -41.06 8.20
N GLU A 106 -3.64 -39.84 8.70
CA GLU A 106 -4.53 -38.68 8.45
C GLU A 106 -4.15 -37.88 7.21
N THR A 107 -2.98 -38.17 6.59
CA THR A 107 -2.48 -37.43 5.43
C THR A 107 -2.78 -38.13 4.10
N LEU A 108 -3.36 -39.34 4.15
CA LEU A 108 -3.73 -40.09 2.95
C LEU A 108 -4.76 -39.32 2.13
N THR A 109 -4.40 -39.05 0.89
CA THR A 109 -5.32 -38.46 -0.09
C THR A 109 -6.34 -39.48 -0.55
N LEU A 110 -7.50 -39.02 -1.03
CA LEU A 110 -8.55 -39.89 -1.57
C LEU A 110 -8.04 -40.80 -2.70
N ALA A 111 -7.05 -40.32 -3.48
CA ALA A 111 -6.43 -41.09 -4.55
C ALA A 111 -5.60 -42.26 -4.00
N GLU A 112 -4.84 -42.04 -2.93
CA GLU A 112 -4.06 -43.09 -2.27
C GLU A 112 -4.95 -44.12 -1.59
N LEU A 113 -6.05 -43.69 -0.94
CA LEU A 113 -7.03 -44.62 -0.36
C LEU A 113 -7.68 -45.49 -1.45
N ARG A 114 -8.05 -44.91 -2.60
CA ARG A 114 -8.62 -45.65 -3.73
C ARG A 114 -7.61 -46.65 -4.31
N ALA A 115 -6.35 -46.26 -4.45
CA ALA A 115 -5.29 -47.14 -4.90
C ALA A 115 -5.08 -48.31 -3.93
N ALA A 116 -5.04 -48.04 -2.62
CA ALA A 116 -4.93 -49.06 -1.58
C ALA A 116 -6.10 -50.05 -1.60
N VAL A 117 -7.34 -49.56 -1.72
CA VAL A 117 -8.53 -50.43 -1.81
C VAL A 117 -8.52 -51.30 -3.07
N ASN A 118 -8.07 -50.75 -4.20
CA ASN A 118 -7.92 -51.54 -5.42
C ASN A 118 -6.84 -52.61 -5.28
N ALA A 119 -5.68 -52.27 -4.71
CA ALA A 119 -4.60 -53.24 -4.45
C ALA A 119 -5.07 -54.39 -3.54
N VAL A 120 -5.85 -54.10 -2.50
CA VAL A 120 -6.45 -55.14 -1.63
C VAL A 120 -7.39 -56.05 -2.41
N ARG A 121 -8.23 -55.50 -3.30
CA ARG A 121 -9.14 -56.29 -4.14
C ARG A 121 -8.40 -57.17 -5.15
N ASP A 122 -7.33 -56.66 -5.73
CA ASP A 122 -6.49 -57.40 -6.66
C ASP A 122 -5.78 -58.57 -5.93
N MET A 123 -5.31 -58.33 -4.70
CA MET A 123 -4.76 -59.37 -3.83
C MET A 123 -5.81 -60.44 -3.47
N ASP A 124 -7.03 -60.04 -3.08
CA ASP A 124 -8.13 -60.96 -2.79
C ASP A 124 -8.51 -61.80 -4.02
N ALA A 125 -8.53 -61.19 -5.20
CA ALA A 125 -8.81 -61.87 -6.46
C ALA A 125 -7.72 -62.89 -6.81
N ALA A 126 -6.44 -62.54 -6.63
CA ALA A 126 -5.32 -63.46 -6.81
C ALA A 126 -5.35 -64.62 -5.79
N MET A 127 -5.73 -64.34 -4.55
CA MET A 127 -5.85 -65.36 -3.51
C MET A 127 -7.05 -66.31 -3.72
N LYS A 128 -8.13 -65.84 -4.36
CA LYS A 128 -9.23 -66.69 -4.82
C LYS A 128 -8.90 -67.48 -6.09
N GLY A 129 -8.17 -66.88 -7.03
CA GLY A 129 -7.77 -67.53 -8.29
C GLY A 129 -6.84 -68.73 -8.08
N THR A 130 -6.02 -68.70 -7.03
CA THR A 130 -5.16 -69.84 -6.65
C THR A 130 -5.92 -70.99 -5.99
N ALA A 131 -7.18 -70.80 -5.58
CA ALA A 131 -8.02 -71.88 -5.04
C ALA A 131 -8.80 -72.66 -6.12
N ASP A 132 -8.82 -72.17 -7.37
CA ASP A 132 -9.56 -72.79 -8.49
C ASP A 132 -8.64 -73.44 -9.56
N GLU A 133 -7.31 -73.37 -9.38
CA GLU A 133 -6.39 -74.23 -10.13
C GLU A 133 -6.39 -75.64 -9.50
N GLY A 134 -7.34 -76.46 -9.93
CA GLY A 134 -7.28 -77.90 -9.73
C GLY A 134 -5.99 -78.50 -10.34
N PRO A 135 -5.52 -79.66 -9.86
CA PRO A 135 -4.19 -80.19 -10.21
C PRO A 135 -3.96 -80.28 -11.72
N VAL A 136 -2.96 -79.54 -12.22
CA VAL A 136 -2.42 -79.74 -13.56
C VAL A 136 -1.66 -81.06 -13.55
N GLU A 137 -2.23 -82.08 -14.21
CA GLU A 137 -1.62 -83.38 -14.41
C GLU A 137 -0.35 -83.24 -15.30
N PRO A 138 0.84 -83.69 -14.85
CA PRO A 138 2.04 -83.65 -15.67
C PRO A 138 2.00 -84.77 -16.71
N THR A 139 1.85 -84.43 -17.99
CA THR A 139 2.11 -85.36 -19.09
C THR A 139 3.63 -85.62 -19.21
N ALA A 140 4.05 -86.83 -18.81
CA ALA A 140 5.41 -87.32 -18.95
C ALA A 140 5.68 -87.85 -20.38
N PRO A 141 6.87 -87.62 -20.97
CA PRO A 141 7.42 -88.46 -22.05
C PRO A 141 8.40 -89.51 -21.44
N PRO A 142 9.04 -90.45 -22.19
CA PRO A 142 9.03 -90.75 -23.64
C PRO A 142 8.92 -92.27 -23.97
N HIS A 143 8.80 -92.63 -25.26
CA HIS A 143 9.20 -93.96 -25.76
C HIS A 143 9.84 -93.88 -27.15
N GLU A 144 11.09 -94.33 -27.25
CA GLU A 144 11.81 -94.82 -28.45
C GLU A 144 12.51 -96.14 -28.02
N PRO A 145 12.90 -97.11 -28.90
CA PRO A 145 13.62 -96.94 -30.19
C PRO A 145 13.26 -98.06 -31.24
N PRO A 146 14.01 -98.37 -32.35
CA PRO A 146 15.32 -97.88 -32.76
C PRO A 146 15.56 -97.48 -34.23
N ALA A 147 16.52 -96.55 -34.35
CA ALA A 147 17.65 -96.44 -35.29
C ALA A 147 17.45 -96.79 -36.78
N HIS A 148 17.50 -95.76 -37.62
CA HIS A 148 18.10 -95.86 -38.96
C HIS A 148 19.25 -94.85 -39.11
N VAL A 149 20.42 -95.42 -39.42
CA VAL A 149 21.70 -94.75 -39.65
C VAL A 149 21.80 -94.36 -41.13
N THR A 150 22.19 -93.11 -41.41
CA THR A 150 23.06 -92.81 -42.55
C THR A 150 23.92 -91.56 -42.29
N PRO A 151 25.17 -91.54 -42.75
CA PRO A 151 26.21 -90.64 -42.25
C PRO A 151 26.34 -89.34 -43.04
N ILE A 152 27.11 -88.45 -42.44
CA ILE A 152 27.43 -87.07 -42.81
C ILE A 152 28.51 -87.02 -43.93
N LYS A 153 28.40 -86.04 -44.83
CA LYS A 153 29.53 -85.31 -45.46
C LYS A 153 29.01 -83.89 -45.76
N SER A 154 29.51 -82.83 -45.12
CA SER A 154 30.78 -82.13 -45.38
C SER A 154 30.95 -81.66 -46.83
N THR A 155 30.57 -80.42 -47.12
CA THR A 155 31.39 -79.31 -47.69
C THR A 155 30.48 -78.12 -47.93
#